data_AF-A0A1I4QVP7-F1
#
_entry.id   AF-A0A1I4QVP7-F1
#
_cell.length_a   1.000
_cell.length_b   1.000
_cell.length_c   1.000
_cell.angle_alpha   90.00
_cell.angle_beta   90.00
_cell.angle_gamma   90.00
#
_symmetry.space_group_name_H-M   'P 1'
#
loop_
_entity.id
_entity.type
_entity.pdbx_description
1 polymer ?
#
loop_
_entity_poly.entity_id
_entity_poly.type
_entity_poly.pdbx_seq_one_letter_code
_entity_poly.pdbx_strand_id
1 'polypeptide(L)' 'MAGNVRGAVLVVGGGIAGMQNALDLANAGYFVYLVEKEPCIGGVMAQLDKTFPTNDCAM' A
#
# COMPACT_ATOMS: atom_id res chain seq x y z
N MET A 1 -14.40 -4.05 11.91
CA MET A 1 -13.06 -4.32 12.48
C MET A 1 -12.64 -3.14 13.34
N ALA A 2 -13.13 -3.08 14.59
CA ALA A 2 -12.72 -2.07 15.58
C ALA A 2 -12.26 -2.81 16.84
N GLY A 3 -11.30 -3.71 16.67
CA GLY A 3 -10.57 -4.28 17.80
C GLY A 3 -9.55 -3.25 18.24
N ASN A 4 -9.69 -2.74 19.46
CA ASN A 4 -8.77 -1.89 20.23
C ASN A 4 -7.56 -1.33 19.43
N VAL A 5 -7.77 -0.23 18.71
CA VAL A 5 -6.76 0.35 17.83
C VAL A 5 -5.64 0.97 18.67
N ARG A 6 -4.40 0.51 18.50
CA ARG A 6 -3.27 0.86 19.38
C ARG A 6 -2.71 2.28 19.17
N GLY A 7 -2.99 2.88 18.02
CA GLY A 7 -2.52 4.19 17.60
C GLY A 7 -2.83 4.45 16.13
N ALA A 8 -2.47 5.62 15.61
CA ALA A 8 -2.66 6.00 14.22
C ALA A 8 -1.32 6.23 13.49
N VAL A 9 -1.25 5.82 12.22
CA VAL A 9 -0.07 5.98 11.35
C VAL A 9 -0.52 6.59 10.02
N LEU A 10 0.30 7.49 9.49
CA LEU A 10 0.13 8.06 8.14
C LEU A 10 1.20 7.48 7.21
N VAL A 11 0.77 6.83 6.15
CA VAL A 11 1.60 6.36 5.04
C VAL A 11 1.42 7.33 3.87
N VAL A 12 2.52 7.87 3.36
CA VAL A 12 2.54 8.80 2.22
C VAL A 12 3.13 8.09 1.02
N GLY A 13 2.35 8.01 -0.06
CA GLY A 13 2.65 7.26 -1.29
C GLY A 13 1.94 5.90 -1.34
N GLY A 14 1.09 5.71 -2.33
CA GLY A 14 0.32 4.51 -2.65
C GLY A 14 0.99 3.60 -3.68
N GLY A 15 2.32 3.64 -3.81
CA GLY A 15 3.06 2.62 -4.55
C GLY A 15 3.09 1.27 -3.83
N ILE A 16 3.68 0.25 -4.45
CA ILE A 16 3.75 -1.12 -3.89
C ILE A 16 4.28 -1.16 -2.43
N ALA A 17 5.32 -0.38 -2.13
CA ALA A 17 5.88 -0.31 -0.79
C ALA A 17 4.92 0.34 0.22
N GLY A 18 4.22 1.41 -0.17
CA GLY A 18 3.27 2.09 0.71
C GLY A 18 2.03 1.27 0.98
N MET A 19 1.49 0.60 -0.05
CA MET A 19 0.38 -0.33 0.11
C MET A 19 0.74 -1.49 1.04
N GLN A 20 1.92 -2.11 0.86
CA GLN A 20 2.37 -3.20 1.74
C GLN A 20 2.53 -2.74 3.19
N ASN A 21 3.21 -1.60 3.42
CA ASN A 21 3.35 -1.02 4.75
C ASN A 21 1.99 -0.73 5.41
N ALA A 22 1.03 -0.20 4.64
CA ALA A 22 -0.30 0.09 5.15
C ALA A 22 -1.04 -1.18 5.59
N LEU A 23 -0.94 -2.26 4.81
CA LEU A 23 -1.53 -3.55 5.15
C LEU A 23 -0.86 -4.17 6.38
N ASP A 24 0.47 -4.15 6.46
CA ASP A 24 1.21 -4.71 7.59
C ASP A 24 0.88 -3.98 8.90
N LEU A 25 0.79 -2.65 8.86
CA LEU A 25 0.41 -1.82 10.01
C LEU A 25 -1.06 -2.01 10.41
N ALA A 26 -1.96 -2.12 9.45
CA ALA A 26 -3.37 -2.42 9.72
C ALA A 26 -3.52 -3.79 10.38
N ASN A 27 -2.81 -4.81 9.89
CA ASN A 27 -2.77 -6.15 10.47
C ASN A 27 -2.15 -6.16 11.87
N ALA A 28 -1.19 -5.28 12.16
CA ALA A 28 -0.61 -5.09 13.48
C ALA A 28 -1.54 -4.35 14.48
N GLY A 29 -2.71 -3.88 14.02
CA GLY A 29 -3.72 -3.24 14.87
C GLY A 29 -3.59 -1.72 14.98
N TYR A 30 -2.94 -1.07 14.01
CA TYR A 30 -2.90 0.39 13.90
C TYR A 30 -4.01 0.91 12.97
N PHE A 31 -4.47 2.13 13.24
CA PHE A 31 -5.32 2.87 12.32
C PHE A 31 -4.42 3.50 11.25
N VAL A 32 -4.60 3.14 9.99
CA VAL A 32 -3.70 3.60 8.92
C VAL A 32 -4.42 4.57 7.99
N TYR A 33 -3.85 5.76 7.85
CA TYR A 33 -4.15 6.68 6.76
C TYR A 33 -3.18 6.43 5.62
N LEU A 34 -3.66 6.20 4.40
CA LEU A 34 -2.84 6.12 3.19
C LEU A 34 -3.17 7.32 2.31
N VAL A 35 -2.17 8.14 1.99
CA VAL A 35 -2.33 9.33 1.15
C VAL A 35 -1.46 9.16 -0.10
N GLU A 36 -2.09 9.24 -1.26
CA GLU A 36 -1.44 9.26 -2.57
C GLU A 36 -1.70 10.63 -3.23
N LYS A 37 -0.69 11.13 -3.93
CA LYS A 37 -0.75 12.40 -4.66
C LYS A 37 -1.57 12.25 -5.95
N GLU A 38 -1.43 11.13 -6.63
CA GLU A 38 -2.15 10.83 -7.87
C GLU A 38 -3.58 10.33 -7.61
N PRO A 39 -4.48 10.43 -8.60
CA PRO A 39 -5.87 9.95 -8.45
C PRO A 39 -5.97 8.44 -8.22
N CYS A 40 -4.91 7.68 -8.54
CA CYS A 40 -4.86 6.23 -8.47
C CYS A 40 -3.65 5.76 -7.68
N ILE A 41 -3.79 4.66 -6.96
CA ILE A 41 -2.70 3.94 -6.30
C ILE A 41 -2.01 2.98 -7.28
N GLY A 42 -0.82 2.46 -6.90
CA GLY A 42 -0.02 1.51 -7.67
C GLY A 42 1.37 2.04 -8.03
N GLY A 43 1.54 3.36 -8.10
CA GLY A 43 2.82 4.01 -8.38
C GLY A 43 3.45 3.53 -9.69
N VAL A 44 4.79 3.40 -9.71
CA VAL A 44 5.51 2.96 -10.92
C VAL A 44 5.14 1.53 -11.33
N MET A 45 4.80 0.66 -10.39
CA MET A 45 4.45 -0.74 -10.69
C MET A 45 3.21 -0.84 -11.60
N ALA A 46 2.22 0.03 -11.40
CA ALA A 46 1.03 0.11 -12.24
C ALA A 46 1.31 0.53 -13.70
N GLN A 47 2.49 1.08 -13.98
CA GLN A 47 2.90 1.51 -15.33
C GLN A 47 3.67 0.40 -16.07
N LEU A 48 4.07 -0.66 -15.37
CA LEU A 48 4.79 -1.78 -15.96
C LEU A 48 3.80 -2.78 -16.56
N ASP A 49 4.14 -3.36 -17.70
CA ASP A 49 3.37 -4.47 -18.28
C ASP A 49 3.64 -5.77 -17.51
N LYS A 50 4.94 -6.06 -17.26
CA LYS A 50 5.42 -7.30 -16.67
C LYS A 50 6.46 -7.09 -15.57
N THR A 51 6.51 -8.00 -14.60
CA THR A 51 7.50 -8.01 -13.53
C THR A 51 8.51 -9.15 -13.70
N PHE A 52 9.79 -8.81 -13.82
CA PHE A 52 10.88 -9.80 -13.81
C PHE A 52 11.08 -10.37 -12.39
N PRO A 53 11.43 -11.66 -12.18
CA PRO A 53 11.77 -12.70 -13.17
C PRO A 53 10.60 -13.53 -13.68
N THR A 54 9.43 -13.44 -13.05
CA THR A 54 8.31 -14.35 -13.31
C THR A 54 7.53 -13.99 -14.58
N ASN A 55 7.67 -12.76 -15.08
CA ASN A 55 6.89 -12.20 -16.19
C ASN A 55 5.38 -12.24 -15.91
N ASP A 56 5.00 -12.03 -14.65
CA ASP A 56 3.61 -11.84 -14.26
C ASP A 56 3.12 -10.45 -14.65
N CYS A 57 1.80 -10.29 -14.81
CA CYS A 57 1.20 -8.96 -15.00
C CYS A 57 1.42 -8.12 -13.74
N ALA A 58 1.79 -6.84 -13.90
CA ALA A 58 2.06 -5.97 -12.77
C ALA A 58 0.79 -5.45 -12.07
N MET A 59 -0.37 -5.57 -12.72
CA MET A 59 -1.70 -5.22 -12.22
C MET A 59 -2.71 -6.32 -12.58
#